data_AF-A0A528AHR6-F1
#
_entry.id   AF-A0A528AHR6-F1
#
_cell.length_a   1.000
_cell.length_b   1.000
_cell.length_c   1.000
_cell.angle_alpha   90.00
_cell.angle_beta   90.00
_cell.angle_gamma   90.00
#
_symmetry.space_group_name_H-M   'P 1'
#
loop_
_entity.id
_entity.type
_entity.pdbx_description
1 polymer ?
#
loop_
_entity_poly.entity_id
_entity_poly.type
_entity_poly.pdbx_seq_one_letter_code
_entity_poly.pdbx_strand_id
1 'polypeptide(L)' 'KLEDWLGLKVFDRGARGVSLTVEGNRLHLRTTEAFALISSNSDRWVEPRGTAVVRLTSIPSVSGLWLMPRMA' A
#
# COMPACT_ATOMS: atom_id res chain seq x y z
N LYS A 1 3.29 13.75 -22.20
CA LYS A 1 4.24 12.66 -21.88
C LYS A 1 3.55 11.30 -21.85
N LEU A 2 2.52 11.08 -21.01
CA LEU A 2 1.82 9.79 -20.98
C LEU A 2 1.01 9.52 -22.25
N GLU A 3 0.10 10.44 -22.63
CA GLU A 3 -0.70 10.31 -23.85
C GLU A 3 0.17 10.25 -25.11
N ASP A 4 1.26 11.02 -25.16
CA ASP A 4 2.23 10.98 -26.26
C ASP A 4 2.92 9.62 -26.37
N TRP A 5 3.26 9.00 -25.23
CA TRP A 5 3.89 7.67 -25.19
C TRP A 5 2.90 6.56 -25.55
N LEU A 6 1.64 6.68 -25.10
CA LEU A 6 0.57 5.74 -25.44
C LEU A 6 0.14 5.87 -26.91
N GLY A 7 0.25 7.06 -27.49
CA GLY A 7 -0.37 7.39 -28.78
C GLY A 7 -1.90 7.50 -28.72
N LEU A 8 -2.48 7.58 -27.52
CA LEU A 8 -3.92 7.58 -27.27
C LEU A 8 -4.27 8.70 -26.30
N LYS A 9 -5.43 9.32 -26.49
CA LYS A 9 -6.01 10.25 -25.51
C LYS A 9 -6.72 9.46 -24.40
N VAL A 10 -6.31 9.69 -23.16
CA VAL A 10 -6.88 9.04 -21.97
C VAL A 10 -7.65 10.03 -21.08
N PHE A 11 -7.51 11.34 -21.32
CA PHE A 11 -8.18 12.39 -20.55
C PHE A 11 -8.97 13.35 -21.43
N ASP A 12 -10.27 13.52 -21.15
CA ASP A 12 -11.07 14.61 -21.68
C ASP A 12 -11.05 15.81 -20.73
N ARG A 13 -10.71 16.99 -21.26
CA ARG A 13 -10.71 18.25 -20.51
C ARG A 13 -12.03 18.97 -20.75
N GLY A 14 -12.76 19.26 -19.68
CA GLY A 14 -13.99 20.04 -19.71
C GLY A 14 -13.91 21.27 -18.80
N ALA A 15 -14.94 22.11 -18.85
CA ALA A 15 -15.01 23.35 -18.06
C ALA A 15 -14.98 23.11 -16.53
N ARG A 16 -15.27 21.88 -16.08
CA ARG A 16 -15.29 21.49 -14.66
C ARG A 16 -14.19 20.50 -14.28
N GLY A 17 -13.10 20.45 -15.05
CA GLY A 17 -11.96 19.60 -14.77
C GLY A 17 -11.75 18.52 -15.82
N VAL A 18 -11.27 17.36 -15.39
CA VAL A 18 -10.83 16.28 -16.28
C VAL A 18 -11.65 15.03 -16.03
N SER A 19 -12.11 14.39 -17.10
CA SER A 19 -12.74 13.07 -17.09
C SER A 19 -11.89 12.08 -17.85
N LEU A 20 -12.01 10.79 -17.53
CA LEU A 20 -11.35 9.72 -18.28
C LEU A 20 -12.10 9.44 -19.57
N THR A 21 -11.37 9.21 -20.66
CA THR A 21 -11.95 8.61 -21.87
C THR A 21 -12.28 7.13 -21.61
N VAL A 22 -12.86 6.42 -22.59
CA VAL A 22 -13.03 4.96 -22.50
C VAL A 22 -11.68 4.26 -22.33
N GLU A 23 -10.67 4.65 -23.09
CA GLU A 23 -9.32 4.11 -22.96
C GLU A 23 -8.65 4.51 -21.64
N GLY A 24 -8.93 5.72 -21.16
CA GLY A 24 -8.48 6.17 -19.84
C GLY A 24 -9.04 5.33 -18.70
N ASN A 25 -10.32 4.93 -18.76
CA ASN A 25 -10.92 4.04 -17.77
C ASN A 25 -10.29 2.65 -17.79
N ARG A 26 -10.03 2.10 -18.99
CA ARG A 26 -9.35 0.79 -19.14
C ARG A 26 -7.94 0.83 -18.55
N LEU A 27 -7.18 1.89 -18.84
CA LEU A 27 -5.85 2.08 -18.28
C LEU A 27 -5.90 2.24 -16.77
N HIS A 28 -6.84 3.04 -16.25
CA HIS A 28 -7.02 3.28 -14.83
C HIS A 28 -7.26 1.97 -14.07
N LEU A 29 -8.16 1.10 -14.55
CA LEU A 29 -8.48 -0.16 -13.90
C LEU A 29 -7.23 -1.06 -13.78
N ARG A 30 -6.51 -1.25 -14.88
CA ARG A 30 -5.31 -2.11 -14.91
C ARG A 30 -4.16 -1.55 -14.09
N THR A 31 -3.96 -0.24 -14.16
CA THR A 31 -2.88 0.42 -13.43
C THR A 31 -3.15 0.43 -11.92
N THR A 32 -4.41 0.58 -11.52
CA THR A 32 -4.81 0.50 -10.10
C THR A 32 -4.51 -0.87 -9.53
N GLU A 33 -4.87 -1.95 -10.24
CA GLU A 33 -4.55 -3.32 -9.83
C GLU A 33 -3.04 -3.54 -9.72
N ALA A 34 -2.26 -3.12 -10.73
CA ALA A 34 -0.80 -3.24 -10.72
C ALA A 34 -0.15 -2.47 -9.57
N PHE A 35 -0.60 -1.25 -9.29
CA PHE A 35 -0.09 -0.47 -8.15
C PHE A 35 -0.49 -1.05 -6.80
N ALA A 36 -1.69 -1.64 -6.67
CA ALA A 36 -2.07 -2.36 -5.46
C ALA A 36 -1.16 -3.57 -5.21
N LEU A 37 -0.81 -4.32 -6.26
CA LEU A 37 0.15 -5.42 -6.17
C LEU A 37 1.55 -4.94 -5.75
N ILE A 38 2.03 -3.82 -6.32
CA ILE A 38 3.31 -3.24 -5.92
C ILE A 38 3.26 -2.77 -4.46
N SER A 39 2.19 -2.08 -4.06
CA SER A 39 2.04 -1.56 -2.69
C SER A 39 2.00 -2.67 -1.65
N SER A 40 1.19 -3.70 -1.87
CA SER A 40 1.05 -4.83 -0.92
C SER A 40 2.35 -5.63 -0.72
N ASN A 41 3.23 -5.65 -1.73
CA ASN A 41 4.55 -6.25 -1.61
C ASN A 41 5.58 -5.27 -1.05
N SER A 42 5.39 -3.96 -1.26
CA SER A 42 6.27 -2.93 -0.71
C SER A 42 6.15 -2.85 0.80
N ASP A 43 4.98 -3.08 1.38
CA ASP A 43 4.82 -3.16 2.86
C ASP A 43 5.69 -4.27 3.49
N ARG A 44 6.04 -5.31 2.73
CA ARG A 44 6.99 -6.35 3.18
C ARG A 44 8.46 -5.91 3.06
N TRP A 45 8.75 -4.96 2.17
CA TRP A 45 10.10 -4.45 1.91
C TRP A 45 10.39 -3.13 2.64
N VAL A 46 9.37 -2.51 3.23
CA VAL A 46 9.57 -1.57 4.32
C VAL A 46 10.07 -2.39 5.50
N GLU A 47 11.38 -2.58 5.56
CA GLU A 47 12.09 -3.04 6.75
C GLU A 47 11.46 -2.31 7.94
N PRO A 48 10.93 -3.01 8.95
CA PRO A 48 10.55 -2.36 10.19
C PRO A 48 11.76 -1.57 10.64
N ARG A 49 11.68 -0.24 10.60
CA ARG A 49 12.78 0.63 11.06
C ARG A 49 12.91 0.40 12.57
N GLY A 50 13.76 -0.56 12.94
CA GLY A 50 14.02 -0.98 14.32
C GLY A 50 13.34 -2.29 14.72
N THR A 51 13.86 -2.91 15.78
CA THR A 51 13.25 -4.07 16.46
C THR A 51 11.76 -3.83 16.66
N ALA A 52 10.90 -4.76 16.22
CA ALA A 52 9.47 -4.66 16.45
C ALA A 52 9.17 -4.67 17.96
N VAL A 53 8.94 -3.49 18.54
CA VAL A 53 8.62 -3.35 19.96
C VAL A 53 7.13 -3.64 20.15
N VAL A 54 6.83 -4.78 20.77
CA VAL A 54 5.46 -5.09 21.21
C VAL A 54 5.29 -4.58 22.64
N ARG A 55 4.34 -3.66 22.85
CA ARG A 55 3.95 -3.20 24.19
C ARG A 55 2.70 -3.96 24.62
N LEU A 56 2.80 -4.68 25.74
CA LEU A 56 1.69 -5.43 26.34
C LEU A 56 1.51 -5.03 27.79
N THR A 57 0.27 -5.08 28.27
CA THR A 57 -0.08 -4.85 29.67
C THR A 57 -0.60 -6.15 30.25
N SER A 58 0.03 -6.64 31.33
CA SER A 58 -0.46 -7.79 32.08
C SER A 58 -0.23 -7.59 33.57
N ILE A 59 -0.83 -8.49 34.37
CA ILE A 59 -0.54 -8.59 35.80
C ILE A 59 0.90 -9.12 35.97
N PRO A 60 1.69 -8.66 36.97
CA PRO A 60 3.09 -9.04 37.14
C PRO A 60 3.32 -10.56 37.20
N SER A 61 2.40 -11.31 37.82
CA SER A 61 2.48 -12.76 37.92
C SER A 61 2.49 -13.46 36.55
N VAL A 62 1.67 -13.00 35.61
CA VAL A 62 1.62 -13.56 34.24
C VAL A 62 2.90 -13.21 33.46
N SER A 63 3.34 -11.95 33.56
CA SER A 63 4.59 -11.51 32.93
C SER A 63 5.79 -12.31 33.43
N GLY A 64 5.94 -12.46 34.76
CA GLY A 64 7.07 -13.14 35.37
C GLY A 64 7.06 -14.66 35.21
N LEU A 65 5.92 -15.32 35.48
CA LEU A 65 5.86 -16.78 35.57
C LEU A 65 5.64 -17.47 34.22
N TRP A 66 5.04 -16.77 33.25
CA TRP A 66 4.68 -17.36 31.97
C TRP A 66 5.42 -16.72 30.79
N LEU A 67 5.48 -15.39 30.73
CA LEU A 67 6.06 -14.70 29.57
C LEU A 67 7.59 -14.76 29.57
N MET A 68 8.25 -14.32 30.65
CA MET A 68 9.72 -14.24 30.71
C MET A 68 10.45 -15.56 30.37
N PRO A 69 10.00 -16.75 30.84
CA PRO A 69 10.64 -18.02 30.48
C PRO A 69 10.57 -18.39 28.99
N ARG A 70 9.69 -17.76 28.21
CA ARG A 70 9.46 -18.03 26.78
C ARG A 70 10.12 -17.01 25.85
N MET A 71 10.78 -16.01 26.41
CA MET A 71 11.45 -14.93 25.68
C MET A 71 12.94 -15.22 25.36
N ALA A 72 13.41 -16.44 25.62
CA ALA A 72 14.79 -16.88 25.33
C ALA A 72 15.02 -17.11 23.83
#